data_AF-A0A536VPQ0-F1
#
_entry.id   AF-A0A536VPQ0-F1
#
_cell.length_a   1.000
_cell.length_b   1.000
_cell.length_c   1.000
_cell.angle_alpha   90.00
_cell.angle_beta   90.00
_cell.angle_gamma   90.00
#
_symmetry.space_group_name_H-M   'P 1'
#
loop_
_entity.id
_entity.type
_entity.pdbx_description
1 polymer ?
#
loop_
_entity_poly.entity_id
_entity_poly.type
_entity_poly.pdbx_seq_one_letter_code
_entity_poly.pdbx_strand_id
1 'polypeptide(L)'
;MPRPSSAALPVAHVGLRILIVLNWIYGAIVLAILVGMFAAEQWTMTALGVPPSAQSGPLIIGMRAIAALGLVAVPLNLAVLKRLVAMVQMVRAGDPFVAANAQRLQAIAWFLLGQQMLSLVIGLIGKSVSTPGHPLHLNAGFSPSGWLAVILTFVLARVFAEGTLMRENLEGTV
;
A
#
# COMPACT_ATOMS: atom_id res chain seq x y z
N MET A 1 -22.78 24.01 24.59
CA MET A 1 -21.96 24.55 23.48
C MET A 1 -21.81 23.47 22.42
N PRO A 2 -22.24 23.68 21.16
CA PRO A 2 -22.00 22.70 20.10
C PRO A 2 -20.50 22.68 19.80
N ARG A 3 -19.85 21.50 19.88
CA ARG A 3 -18.45 21.35 19.48
C ARG A 3 -18.33 21.69 17.99
N PRO A 4 -17.39 22.54 17.56
CA PRO A 4 -17.21 22.85 16.15
C PRO A 4 -16.96 21.55 15.38
N SER A 5 -17.81 21.28 14.38
CA SER A 5 -17.67 20.13 13.50
C SER A 5 -16.32 20.22 12.79
N SER A 6 -15.37 19.37 13.19
CA SER A 6 -14.02 19.38 12.64
C SER A 6 -14.08 19.05 11.14
N ALA A 7 -13.74 20.03 10.30
CA ALA A 7 -13.66 19.88 8.85
C ALA A 7 -12.65 18.82 8.40
N ALA A 8 -11.79 18.33 9.31
CA ALA A 8 -10.79 17.31 9.04
C ALA A 8 -11.39 15.95 8.65
N LEU A 9 -12.52 15.54 9.22
CA LEU A 9 -13.11 14.22 8.96
C LEU A 9 -13.74 14.10 7.56
N PRO A 10 -14.51 15.09 7.06
CA PRO A 10 -14.94 15.13 5.66
C PRO A 10 -13.76 15.13 4.67
N VAL A 11 -12.72 15.94 4.93
CA VAL A 11 -11.53 16.04 4.07
C VAL A 11 -10.79 14.71 4.01
N ALA A 12 -10.59 14.04 5.15
CA ALA A 12 -9.98 12.72 5.19
C ALA A 12 -10.76 11.67 4.39
N HIS A 13 -12.10 11.70 4.46
CA HIS A 13 -12.94 10.78 3.71
C HIS A 13 -12.82 10.98 2.19
N VAL A 14 -12.82 12.24 1.73
CA VAL A 14 -12.65 12.57 0.31
C VAL A 14 -11.25 12.17 -0.15
N GLY A 15 -10.21 12.50 0.61
CA GLY A 15 -8.83 12.12 0.30
C GLY A 15 -8.67 10.61 0.14
N LEU A 16 -9.22 9.81 1.06
CA LEU A 16 -9.18 8.36 0.96
C LEU A 16 -9.89 7.81 -0.28
N ARG A 17 -11.01 8.41 -0.70
CA ARG A 17 -11.69 8.00 -1.95
C ARG A 17 -10.86 8.33 -3.18
N ILE A 18 -10.23 9.51 -3.21
CA ILE A 18 -9.30 9.89 -4.28
C ILE A 18 -8.15 8.87 -4.35
N LEU A 19 -7.56 8.51 -3.21
CA LEU A 19 -6.50 7.51 -3.15
C LEU A 19 -6.96 6.13 -3.65
N ILE A 20 -8.20 5.73 -3.40
CA ILE A 20 -8.76 4.48 -3.96
C ILE A 20 -8.84 4.54 -5.49
N VAL A 21 -9.31 5.65 -6.05
CA VAL A 21 -9.37 5.83 -7.51
C VAL A 21 -7.96 5.83 -8.11
N LEU A 22 -7.02 6.57 -7.51
CA LEU A 22 -5.63 6.58 -7.93
C LEU A 22 -4.98 5.20 -7.87
N ASN A 23 -5.29 4.39 -6.86
CA ASN A 23 -4.81 3.01 -6.76
C ASN A 23 -5.32 2.12 -7.92
N TRP A 24 -6.57 2.30 -8.35
CA TRP A 24 -7.10 1.60 -9.52
C TRP A 24 -6.45 2.07 -10.83
N ILE A 25 -6.24 3.39 -10.98
CA ILE A 25 -5.53 3.94 -12.14
C ILE A 25 -4.10 3.39 -12.21
N TYR A 26 -3.38 3.38 -11.08
CA TYR A 26 -2.06 2.76 -10.97
C TYR A 26 -2.10 1.29 -11.42
N GLY A 27 -3.05 0.50 -10.91
CA GLY A 27 -3.20 -0.90 -11.30
C GLY A 27 -3.49 -1.09 -12.79
N ALA A 28 -4.34 -0.26 -13.38
CA ALA A 28 -4.65 -0.30 -14.80
C ALA A 28 -3.43 0.04 -15.67
N ILE A 29 -2.64 1.05 -15.27
CA ILE A 29 -1.39 1.41 -15.96
C ILE A 29 -0.39 0.26 -15.89
N VAL A 30 -0.16 -0.32 -14.72
CA VAL A 30 0.77 -1.45 -14.55
C VAL A 30 0.30 -2.67 -15.37
N LEU A 31 -1.00 -2.94 -15.39
CA LEU A 31 -1.57 -4.04 -16.17
C LEU A 31 -1.38 -3.79 -17.68
N ALA A 32 -1.65 -2.58 -18.16
CA ALA A 32 -1.45 -2.21 -19.55
C ALA A 32 0.02 -2.34 -19.96
N ILE A 33 0.95 -1.93 -19.10
CA ILE A 33 2.40 -2.12 -19.31
C ILE A 33 2.72 -3.61 -19.40
N LEU A 34 2.24 -4.43 -18.45
CA LEU A 34 2.50 -5.87 -18.44
C LEU A 34 1.95 -6.55 -19.71
N VAL A 35 0.72 -6.24 -20.10
CA VAL A 35 0.12 -6.75 -21.34
C VAL A 35 0.91 -6.27 -22.56
N GLY A 36 1.31 -5.00 -22.60
CA GLY A 36 2.16 -4.43 -23.64
C GLY A 36 3.50 -5.15 -23.77
N MET A 37 4.12 -5.56 -22.66
CA MET A 37 5.36 -6.35 -22.69
C MET A 37 5.17 -7.71 -23.38
N PHE A 38 3.98 -8.30 -23.41
CA PHE A 38 3.72 -9.56 -24.13
C PHE A 38 3.21 -9.34 -25.56
N ALA A 39 2.34 -8.35 -25.77
CA ALA A 39 1.71 -8.11 -27.07
C ALA A 39 2.59 -7.28 -28.03
N ALA A 40 3.40 -6.37 -27.48
CA ALA A 40 4.22 -5.42 -28.21
C ALA A 40 5.54 -5.15 -27.46
N GLU A 41 6.32 -6.22 -27.22
CA GLU A 41 7.54 -6.20 -26.39
C GLU A 41 8.50 -5.08 -26.79
N GLN A 42 8.91 -5.03 -28.07
CA GLN A 42 9.89 -4.06 -28.56
C GLN A 42 9.42 -2.61 -28.35
N TRP A 43 8.16 -2.32 -28.64
CA TRP A 43 7.58 -0.99 -28.49
C TRP A 43 7.49 -0.61 -27.01
N THR A 44 7.00 -1.52 -26.16
CA THR A 44 6.80 -1.27 -24.74
C THR A 44 8.12 -1.08 -24.00
N MET A 45 9.13 -1.92 -24.28
CA MET A 45 10.46 -1.79 -23.66
C MET A 45 11.13 -0.48 -24.07
N THR A 46 11.01 -0.08 -25.33
CA THR A 46 11.53 1.22 -25.81
C THR A 46 10.79 2.40 -25.16
N ALA A 47 9.47 2.30 -25.00
CA ALA A 47 8.66 3.33 -24.32
C ALA A 47 9.00 3.44 -22.82
N LEU A 48 9.46 2.36 -22.19
CA LEU A 48 10.01 2.34 -20.82
C LEU A 48 11.49 2.79 -20.76
N GLY A 49 12.08 3.18 -21.88
CA GLY A 49 13.45 3.67 -21.97
C GLY A 49 14.53 2.59 -22.08
N VAL A 50 14.17 1.34 -22.39
CA VAL A 50 15.12 0.24 -22.58
C VAL A 50 15.47 0.09 -24.07
N PRO A 51 16.68 0.46 -24.51
CA PRO A 51 17.06 0.38 -25.91
C PRO A 51 17.17 -1.09 -26.37
N PRO A 52 16.93 -1.41 -27.66
CA PRO A 52 17.02 -2.77 -28.18
C PRO A 52 18.32 -3.51 -27.86
N SER A 53 19.45 -2.79 -27.77
CA SER A 53 20.76 -3.36 -27.41
C SER A 53 20.86 -3.81 -25.94
N ALA A 54 19.99 -3.31 -25.06
CA ALA A 54 19.91 -3.66 -23.65
C ALA A 54 18.91 -4.78 -23.36
N GLN A 55 18.03 -5.08 -24.31
CA GLN A 55 16.95 -6.05 -24.16
C GLN A 55 17.50 -7.47 -24.14
N SER A 56 17.87 -7.93 -22.95
CA SER A 56 18.27 -9.31 -22.70
C SER A 56 17.09 -10.12 -22.13
N GLY A 57 17.07 -11.43 -22.39
CA GLY A 57 16.06 -12.33 -21.86
C GLY A 57 15.87 -12.22 -20.34
N PRO A 58 16.95 -12.24 -19.52
CA PRO A 58 16.86 -12.04 -18.08
C PRO A 58 16.24 -10.69 -17.66
N LEU A 59 16.59 -9.60 -18.36
CA LEU A 59 16.04 -8.27 -18.08
C LEU A 59 14.53 -8.22 -18.34
N ILE A 60 14.08 -8.73 -19.49
CA ILE A 60 12.66 -8.75 -19.86
C ILE A 60 11.87 -9.60 -18.85
N ILE A 61 12.37 -10.77 -18.48
CA ILE A 61 11.76 -11.63 -17.46
C ILE A 61 11.68 -10.91 -16.11
N GLY A 62 12.76 -10.24 -15.69
CA GLY A 62 12.80 -9.44 -14.46
C GLY A 62 11.78 -8.30 -14.46
N MET A 63 11.69 -7.53 -15.54
CA MET A 63 10.74 -6.42 -15.66
C MET A 63 9.29 -6.90 -15.67
N ARG A 64 8.99 -8.02 -16.35
CA ARG A 64 7.66 -8.67 -16.28
C ARG A 64 7.33 -9.13 -14.87
N ALA A 65 8.30 -9.76 -14.18
CA ALA A 65 8.11 -10.19 -12.79
C ALA A 65 7.86 -8.98 -11.86
N ILE A 66 8.61 -7.89 -12.02
CA ILE A 66 8.40 -6.64 -11.26
C ILE A 66 7.00 -6.05 -11.55
N ALA A 67 6.57 -6.00 -12.80
CA ALA A 67 5.25 -5.49 -13.16
C ALA A 67 4.13 -6.38 -12.58
N ALA A 68 4.28 -7.71 -12.65
CA ALA A 68 3.33 -8.65 -12.06
C ALA A 68 3.26 -8.50 -10.53
N LEU A 69 4.40 -8.34 -9.86
CA LEU A 69 4.45 -8.05 -8.42
C LEU A 69 3.85 -6.67 -8.10
N GLY A 70 4.03 -5.67 -8.97
CA GLY A 70 3.37 -4.36 -8.85
C GLY A 70 1.84 -4.47 -8.83
N LEU A 71 1.25 -5.41 -9.59
CA LEU A 71 -0.19 -5.66 -9.53
C LEU A 71 -0.65 -6.21 -8.17
N VAL A 72 0.20 -6.95 -7.45
CA VAL A 72 -0.09 -7.43 -6.09
C VAL A 72 -0.19 -6.27 -5.09
N ALA A 73 0.48 -5.14 -5.34
CA ALA A 73 0.36 -3.95 -4.50
C ALA A 73 -1.05 -3.34 -4.51
N VAL A 74 -1.80 -3.49 -5.61
CA VAL A 74 -3.15 -2.93 -5.80
C VAL A 74 -4.15 -3.44 -4.75
N PRO A 75 -4.36 -4.76 -4.56
CA PRO A 75 -5.24 -5.26 -3.52
C PRO A 75 -4.74 -4.98 -2.10
N LEU A 76 -3.42 -4.94 -1.87
CA LEU A 76 -2.84 -4.58 -0.56
C LEU A 76 -3.19 -3.12 -0.18
N ASN A 77 -2.93 -2.18 -1.08
CA ASN A 77 -3.30 -0.77 -0.91
C ASN A 77 -4.81 -0.61 -0.71
N LEU A 78 -5.62 -1.30 -1.52
CA LEU A 78 -7.07 -1.24 -1.42
C LEU A 78 -7.56 -1.76 -0.05
N ALA A 79 -6.94 -2.82 0.47
CA ALA A 79 -7.27 -3.38 1.77
C ALA A 79 -6.95 -2.39 2.92
N VAL A 80 -5.84 -1.65 2.84
CA VAL A 80 -5.51 -0.58 3.78
C VAL A 80 -6.50 0.57 3.67
N LEU A 81 -6.71 1.11 2.46
CA LEU A 81 -7.55 2.28 2.23
C LEU A 81 -9.01 2.03 2.64
N LYS A 82 -9.58 0.85 2.31
CA LYS A 82 -10.95 0.49 2.73
C LYS A 82 -11.10 0.47 4.25
N ARG A 83 -10.08 -0.01 4.98
CA ARG A 83 -10.10 -0.05 6.45
C ARG A 83 -10.00 1.36 7.05
N LEU A 84 -9.16 2.23 6.47
CA LEU A 84 -9.10 3.64 6.85
C LEU A 84 -10.42 4.37 6.61
N VAL A 85 -11.07 4.14 5.45
CA VAL A 85 -12.40 4.71 5.15
C VAL A 85 -13.42 4.27 6.21
N ALA A 86 -13.42 2.98 6.55
CA ALA A 86 -14.33 2.44 7.53
C ALA A 86 -14.08 3.02 8.94
N MET A 87 -12.82 3.24 9.33
CA MET A 87 -12.49 3.92 10.60
C MET A 87 -13.01 5.36 10.60
N VAL A 88 -12.74 6.13 9.55
CA VAL A 88 -13.20 7.53 9.42
C VAL A 88 -14.72 7.61 9.47
N GLN A 89 -15.43 6.65 8.86
CA GLN A 89 -16.89 6.58 8.92
C GLN A 89 -17.41 6.35 10.35
N MET A 90 -16.78 5.47 11.13
CA MET A 90 -17.19 5.23 12.52
C MET A 90 -16.93 6.43 13.42
N VAL A 91 -15.78 7.08 13.26
CA VAL A 91 -15.48 8.32 13.99
C VAL A 91 -16.51 9.41 13.66
N ARG A 92 -16.93 9.54 12.39
CA ARG A 92 -18.00 10.46 11.99
C ARG A 92 -19.37 10.10 12.56
N ALA A 93 -19.63 8.83 12.83
CA ALA A 93 -20.86 8.36 13.48
C ALA A 93 -20.85 8.57 15.01
N GLY A 94 -19.75 9.10 15.58
CA GLY A 94 -19.66 9.45 17.00
C GLY A 94 -19.07 8.36 17.91
N ASP A 95 -18.65 7.21 17.35
CA ASP A 95 -18.07 6.10 18.13
C ASP A 95 -16.63 5.78 17.67
N PRO A 96 -15.64 6.57 18.11
CA PRO A 96 -14.25 6.44 17.67
C PRO A 96 -13.52 5.23 18.29
N PHE A 97 -13.90 4.82 19.52
CA PHE A 97 -13.21 3.81 20.32
C PHE A 97 -14.05 2.55 20.47
N VAL A 98 -14.08 1.77 19.39
CA VAL A 98 -14.72 0.46 19.31
C VAL A 98 -13.67 -0.60 19.01
N ALA A 99 -13.79 -1.77 19.62
CA ALA A 99 -12.87 -2.90 19.44
C ALA A 99 -12.63 -3.25 17.95
N ALA A 100 -13.63 -3.00 17.10
CA ALA A 100 -13.52 -3.15 15.65
C ALA A 100 -12.44 -2.26 15.01
N ASN A 101 -12.17 -1.06 15.52
CA ASN A 101 -11.09 -0.21 14.99
C ASN A 101 -9.70 -0.76 15.37
N ALA A 102 -9.54 -1.39 16.54
CA ALA A 102 -8.29 -2.06 16.90
C ALA A 102 -7.99 -3.23 15.95
N GLN A 103 -9.00 -4.06 15.64
CA GLN A 103 -8.85 -5.15 14.66
C GLN A 103 -8.51 -4.63 13.26
N ARG A 104 -9.12 -3.51 12.84
CA ARG A 104 -8.80 -2.87 11.55
C ARG A 104 -7.37 -2.34 11.52
N LEU A 105 -6.87 -1.73 12.60
CA LEU A 105 -5.47 -1.28 12.71
C LEU A 105 -4.50 -2.46 12.62
N GLN A 106 -4.80 -3.56 13.32
CA GLN A 106 -4.00 -4.78 13.26
C GLN A 106 -3.94 -5.34 11.84
N ALA A 107 -5.08 -5.38 11.15
CA ALA A 107 -5.12 -5.80 9.76
C ALA A 107 -4.31 -4.86 8.84
N ILE A 108 -4.40 -3.53 9.03
CA ILE A 108 -3.58 -2.57 8.28
C ILE A 108 -2.09 -2.86 8.49
N ALA A 109 -1.65 -3.12 9.73
CA ALA A 109 -0.26 -3.44 10.02
C ALA A 109 0.24 -4.67 9.22
N TRP A 110 -0.57 -5.72 9.13
CA TRP A 110 -0.26 -6.88 8.30
C TRP A 110 -0.19 -6.57 6.80
N PHE A 111 -1.08 -5.73 6.27
CA PHE A 111 -1.00 -5.32 4.86
C PHE A 111 0.25 -4.48 4.58
N LEU A 112 0.60 -3.55 5.48
CA LEU A 112 1.84 -2.77 5.39
C LEU A 112 3.08 -3.67 5.43
N LEU A 113 3.08 -4.71 6.27
CA LEU A 113 4.16 -5.70 6.30
C LEU A 113 4.26 -6.45 4.96
N GLY A 114 3.12 -6.88 4.41
CA GLY A 114 3.06 -7.48 3.07
C GLY A 114 3.64 -6.57 1.98
N GLN A 115 3.41 -5.26 2.08
CA GLN A 115 4.01 -4.28 1.16
C GLN A 115 5.54 -4.15 1.34
N GLN A 116 6.06 -4.21 2.57
CA GLN A 116 7.52 -4.22 2.79
C GLN A 116 8.16 -5.49 2.23
N MET A 117 7.52 -6.65 2.40
CA MET A 117 7.99 -7.91 1.80
C MET A 117 8.01 -7.82 0.28
N LEU A 118 6.92 -7.32 -0.31
CA LEU A 118 6.82 -7.10 -1.76
C LEU A 118 7.93 -6.17 -2.27
N SER A 119 8.17 -5.05 -1.58
CA SER A 119 9.24 -4.10 -1.90
C SER A 119 10.62 -4.74 -1.90
N LEU A 120 10.92 -5.58 -0.89
CA LEU A 120 12.19 -6.30 -0.83
C LEU A 120 12.38 -7.27 -1.99
N VAL A 121 11.34 -8.02 -2.36
CA VAL A 121 11.39 -8.96 -3.50
C VAL A 121 11.60 -8.19 -4.81
N ILE A 122 10.88 -7.10 -5.03
CA ILE A 122 11.04 -6.26 -6.22
C ILE A 122 12.46 -5.67 -6.28
N GLY A 123 12.98 -5.17 -5.17
CA GLY A 123 14.36 -4.64 -5.09
C GLY A 123 15.41 -5.71 -5.38
N LEU A 124 15.21 -6.94 -4.90
CA LEU A 124 16.12 -8.07 -5.17
C LEU A 124 16.13 -8.44 -6.66
N ILE A 125 14.95 -8.52 -7.30
CA ILE A 125 14.83 -8.78 -8.73
C ILE A 125 15.50 -7.65 -9.52
N GLY A 126 15.21 -6.39 -9.17
CA GLY A 126 15.83 -5.23 -9.83
C GLY A 126 17.35 -5.28 -9.79
N LYS A 127 17.93 -5.62 -8.62
CA LYS A 127 19.37 -5.76 -8.46
C LYS A 127 19.95 -6.93 -9.26
N SER A 128 19.24 -8.05 -9.37
CA SER A 128 19.75 -9.23 -10.10
C SER A 128 19.73 -9.07 -11.61
N VAL A 129 18.79 -8.27 -12.14
CA VAL A 129 18.69 -8.01 -13.59
C VAL A 129 19.37 -6.72 -14.04
N SER A 130 19.77 -5.87 -13.10
CA SER A 130 20.54 -4.66 -13.39
C SER A 130 21.94 -5.02 -13.89
N THR A 131 22.39 -4.38 -14.96
CA THR A 131 23.75 -4.56 -15.51
C THR A 131 24.53 -3.24 -15.47
N PRO A 132 25.88 -3.26 -15.45
CA PRO A 132 26.68 -2.04 -15.47
C PRO A 132 26.40 -1.12 -16.68
N GLY A 133 25.99 -1.71 -17.81
CA GLY A 133 25.64 -0.94 -19.02
C GLY A 133 24.26 -0.29 -18.98
N HIS A 134 23.33 -0.83 -18.18
CA HIS A 134 21.95 -0.32 -18.05
C HIS A 134 21.48 -0.50 -16.60
N PRO A 135 21.83 0.42 -15.69
CA PRO A 135 21.44 0.32 -14.30
C PRO A 135 19.92 0.53 -14.15
N LEU A 136 19.26 -0.43 -13.51
CA LEU A 136 17.84 -0.29 -13.16
C LEU A 136 17.73 0.40 -11.80
N HIS A 137 17.41 1.69 -11.83
CA HIS A 137 17.13 2.46 -10.62
C HIS A 137 15.67 2.26 -10.20
N LEU A 138 15.42 1.25 -9.39
CA LEU A 138 14.13 1.03 -8.77
C LEU A 138 14.13 1.62 -7.35
N ASN A 139 13.12 2.43 -7.03
CA ASN A 139 12.84 2.87 -5.66
C ASN A 139 12.12 1.78 -4.85
N ALA A 140 12.60 0.54 -4.95
CA ALA A 140 12.07 -0.64 -4.29
C ALA A 140 13.19 -1.35 -3.54
N GLY A 141 12.88 -1.91 -2.37
CA GLY A 141 13.85 -2.52 -1.48
C GLY A 141 13.57 -2.20 -0.01
N PHE A 142 14.62 -2.20 0.79
CA PHE A 142 14.52 -1.96 2.23
C PHE A 142 14.22 -0.48 2.51
N SER A 143 13.12 -0.21 3.22
CA SER A 143 12.70 1.14 3.61
C SER A 143 12.60 1.26 5.13
N PRO A 144 13.55 1.93 5.81
CA PRO A 144 13.51 2.12 7.26
C PRO A 144 12.20 2.76 7.74
N SER A 145 11.69 3.76 7.00
CA SER A 145 10.43 4.44 7.31
C SER A 145 9.22 3.53 7.11
N GLY A 146 9.23 2.68 6.07
CA GLY A 146 8.19 1.69 5.83
C GLY A 146 8.10 0.65 6.95
N TRP A 147 9.24 0.14 7.40
CA TRP A 147 9.33 -0.77 8.55
C TRP A 147 8.90 -0.11 9.86
N LEU A 148 9.30 1.14 10.08
CA LEU A 148 8.84 1.92 11.23
C LEU A 148 7.31 2.07 11.20
N ALA A 149 6.71 2.36 10.05
CA ALA A 149 5.25 2.45 9.91
C ALA A 149 4.56 1.13 10.26
N VAL A 150 5.11 -0.03 9.85
CA VAL A 150 4.58 -1.36 10.23
C VAL A 150 4.59 -1.51 11.75
N ILE A 151 5.73 -1.28 12.39
CA ILE A 151 5.90 -1.43 13.84
C ILE A 151 4.95 -0.49 14.60
N LEU A 152 4.94 0.79 14.24
CA LEU A 152 4.07 1.78 14.88
C LEU A 152 2.59 1.42 14.71
N THR A 153 2.19 0.90 13.55
CA THR A 153 0.79 0.49 13.33
C THR A 153 0.40 -0.71 14.20
N PHE A 154 1.29 -1.69 14.38
CA PHE A 154 1.07 -2.80 15.33
C PHE A 154 0.95 -2.30 16.77
N VAL A 155 1.85 -1.40 17.19
CA VAL A 155 1.82 -0.80 18.52
C VAL A 155 0.50 -0.05 18.73
N LEU A 156 0.10 0.80 17.77
CA LEU A 156 -1.17 1.52 17.80
C LEU A 156 -2.36 0.55 17.87
N ALA A 157 -2.35 -0.54 17.11
CA ALA A 157 -3.40 -1.55 17.18
C ALA A 157 -3.55 -2.14 18.59
N ARG A 158 -2.43 -2.45 19.26
CA ARG A 158 -2.45 -2.97 20.63
C ARG A 158 -2.93 -1.93 21.63
N VAL A 159 -2.43 -0.70 21.56
CA VAL A 159 -2.84 0.40 22.45
C VAL A 159 -4.34 0.68 22.31
N PHE A 160 -4.88 0.66 21.09
CA PHE A 160 -6.32 0.80 20.86
C PHE A 160 -7.12 -0.36 21.47
N ALA A 161 -6.64 -1.61 21.37
CA ALA A 161 -7.30 -2.76 21.96
C ALA A 161 -7.36 -2.67 23.50
N GLU A 162 -6.26 -2.28 24.14
CA GLU A 162 -6.23 -2.06 25.60
C GLU A 162 -7.16 -0.90 26.00
N GLY A 163 -7.15 0.20 25.24
CA GLY A 163 -8.04 1.35 25.48
C GLY A 163 -9.53 1.00 25.40
N THR A 164 -9.91 0.09 24.49
CA THR A 164 -11.31 -0.38 24.40
C THR A 164 -11.70 -1.26 25.59
N LEU A 165 -10.81 -2.14 26.06
CA LEU A 165 -11.06 -2.97 27.25
C LEU A 165 -11.23 -2.13 28.51
N MET A 166 -10.41 -1.08 28.67
CA MET A 166 -10.52 -0.16 29.80
C MET A 166 -11.87 0.59 29.80
N ARG A 167 -12.38 0.98 28.63
CA ARG A 167 -13.70 1.62 28.49
C ARG A 167 -14.83 0.67 28.86
N GLU A 168 -14.80 -0.56 28.36
CA GLU A 168 -15.81 -1.59 28.67
C GLU A 168 -15.88 -1.88 30.18
N ASN A 169 -14.72 -1.96 30.85
CA ASN A 169 -14.67 -2.15 32.29
C ASN A 169 -15.30 -0.97 33.06
N LEU A 170 -15.08 0.26 32.62
CA LEU A 170 -15.68 1.44 33.28
C LEU A 170 -17.20 1.49 33.09
N GLU A 171 -17.69 1.19 31.88
CA GLU A 171 -19.12 1.14 31.57
C GLU A 171 -19.85 0.01 32.34
N GLY A 172 -19.17 -1.08 32.68
CA GLY A 172 -19.72 -2.19 33.49
C GLY A 172 -19.73 -1.97 35.01
N THR A 173 -19.21 -0.85 35.52
CA THR A 173 -19.16 -0.53 36.95
C THR A 173 -20.24 0.46 37.42
N VAL A 174 -21.15 0.87 36.54
CA VAL A 174 -22.21 1.87 36.82
C VAL A 174 -23.59 1.22 36.92
#